data_AF-A0A945LYW3-F1
#
_entry.id   AF-A0A945LYW3-F1
#
_cell.length_a   1.000
_cell.length_b   1.000
_cell.length_c   1.000
_cell.angle_alpha   90.00
_cell.angle_beta   90.00
_cell.angle_gamma   90.00
#
_symmetry.space_group_name_H-M   'P 1'
#
loop_
_entity.id
_entity.type
_entity.pdbx_description
1 polymer ?
#
loop_
_entity_poly.entity_id
_entity_poly.type
_entity_poly.pdbx_seq_one_letter_code
_entity_poly.pdbx_strand_id
1 'polypeptide(L)'
;MLDFNDPIITLMILPFTITIIGHGLFRFFAGEGLGHTLANGSLIIAFIITLLVFYGLPGIPIRTNTDQLLFICLISLCFGFLQDRYPKINFLSPTIHIALMVLVVFWIYTNNGNFPVIRTNLFSLAYITILAITFFLKLEAIQYNELQAPIALFWVAVGLFVVARGSEISISENLMLILISALSAYLILNFPRPKFPFGASALYPGYLIILSVAMQMINIDPSLVFSLLILSIIFYTENLINFLPETYATPLIKLVMPAIPIGIAWLFS
;
A
#
# COMPACT_ATOMS: atom_id res chain seq x y z
N MET A 1 -15.43 -22.60 19.62
CA MET A 1 -16.05 -22.21 18.33
C MET A 1 -15.33 -20.95 17.88
N LEU A 2 -14.81 -20.91 16.65
CA LEU A 2 -14.29 -19.67 16.07
C LEU A 2 -15.49 -18.76 15.79
N ASP A 3 -15.52 -17.59 16.40
CA ASP A 3 -16.55 -16.59 16.11
C ASP A 3 -16.12 -15.79 14.88
N PHE A 4 -16.70 -16.10 13.71
CA PHE A 4 -16.37 -15.42 12.46
C PHE A 4 -16.75 -13.92 12.46
N ASN A 5 -17.45 -13.44 13.49
CA ASN A 5 -17.72 -12.02 13.67
C ASN A 5 -16.63 -11.28 14.46
N ASP A 6 -15.61 -11.98 14.97
CA ASP A 6 -14.47 -11.34 15.64
C ASP A 6 -13.73 -10.44 14.62
N PRO A 7 -13.57 -9.13 14.89
CA PRO A 7 -12.84 -8.21 14.03
C PRO A 7 -11.43 -8.69 13.72
N ILE A 8 -10.73 -9.36 14.65
CA ILE A 8 -9.37 -9.86 14.43
C ILE A 8 -9.37 -10.97 13.37
N ILE A 9 -10.36 -11.87 13.44
CA ILE A 9 -10.49 -12.96 12.47
C ILE A 9 -10.75 -12.39 11.07
N THR A 10 -11.62 -11.39 10.98
CA THR A 10 -11.97 -10.76 9.70
C THR A 10 -10.83 -9.89 9.15
N LEU A 11 -10.15 -9.10 9.98
CA LEU A 11 -9.14 -8.14 9.53
C LEU A 11 -7.75 -8.75 9.36
N MET A 12 -7.44 -9.87 10.03
CA MET A 12 -6.14 -10.53 9.93
C MET A 12 -6.23 -11.91 9.30
N ILE A 13 -7.02 -12.84 9.84
CA ILE A 13 -6.98 -14.24 9.38
C ILE A 13 -7.57 -14.39 7.97
N LEU A 14 -8.67 -13.70 7.68
CA LEU A 14 -9.32 -13.74 6.37
C LEU A 14 -8.40 -13.25 5.23
N PRO A 15 -7.81 -12.04 5.27
CA PRO A 15 -6.93 -11.59 4.18
C PRO A 15 -5.66 -12.46 4.07
N PHE A 16 -5.15 -12.98 5.19
CA PHE A 16 -4.00 -13.89 5.19
C PHE A 16 -4.30 -15.18 4.41
N THR A 17 -5.42 -15.83 4.76
CA THR A 17 -5.83 -17.10 4.16
C THR A 17 -6.20 -16.94 2.70
N ILE A 18 -6.95 -15.88 2.34
CA ILE A 18 -7.29 -15.58 0.94
C ILE A 18 -6.03 -15.32 0.13
N THR A 19 -5.03 -14.63 0.68
CA THR A 19 -3.77 -14.40 -0.04
C THR A 19 -3.06 -15.72 -0.32
N ILE A 20 -2.91 -16.61 0.67
CA ILE A 20 -2.25 -17.92 0.46
C ILE A 20 -3.01 -18.77 -0.55
N ILE A 21 -4.32 -18.91 -0.37
CA ILE A 21 -5.18 -19.73 -1.25
C ILE A 21 -5.18 -19.15 -2.65
N GLY A 22 -5.40 -17.83 -2.77
CA GLY A 22 -5.41 -17.12 -4.04
C GLY A 22 -4.09 -17.28 -4.80
N HIS A 23 -2.96 -17.11 -4.10
CA HIS A 23 -1.64 -17.30 -4.70
C HIS A 23 -1.46 -18.74 -5.23
N GLY A 24 -1.90 -19.74 -4.47
CA GLY A 24 -1.88 -21.14 -4.89
C GLY A 24 -2.79 -21.43 -6.10
N LEU A 25 -4.02 -20.92 -6.09
CA LEU A 25 -5.00 -21.11 -7.16
C LEU A 25 -4.56 -20.43 -8.47
N PHE A 26 -4.08 -19.18 -8.41
CA PHE A 26 -3.59 -18.49 -9.61
C PHE A 26 -2.43 -19.23 -10.24
N ARG A 27 -1.52 -19.78 -9.42
CA ARG A 27 -0.42 -20.59 -9.92
C ARG A 27 -0.91 -21.90 -10.56
N PHE A 28 -1.88 -22.57 -9.93
CA PHE A 28 -2.43 -23.83 -10.44
C PHE A 28 -3.17 -23.63 -11.77
N PHE A 29 -4.01 -22.59 -11.89
CA PHE A 29 -4.86 -22.38 -13.07
C PHE A 29 -4.17 -21.64 -14.23
N ALA A 30 -3.31 -20.66 -13.96
CA ALA A 30 -2.70 -19.84 -15.01
C ALA A 30 -1.28 -20.32 -15.43
N GLY A 31 -0.79 -21.41 -14.82
CA GLY A 31 0.45 -22.10 -15.19
C GLY A 31 1.74 -21.33 -14.87
N GLU A 32 2.89 -21.88 -15.26
CA GLU A 32 4.23 -21.36 -14.92
C GLU A 32 4.57 -20.00 -15.57
N GLY A 33 3.83 -19.58 -16.60
CA GLY A 33 4.03 -18.29 -17.25
C GLY A 33 3.24 -17.17 -16.58
N LEU A 34 1.91 -17.15 -16.81
CA LEU A 34 1.02 -16.09 -16.34
C LEU A 34 0.65 -16.21 -14.87
N GLY A 35 0.64 -17.43 -14.33
CA GLY A 35 0.31 -17.66 -12.92
C GLY A 35 1.27 -16.99 -11.96
N HIS A 36 2.55 -16.86 -12.32
CA HIS A 36 3.54 -16.21 -11.47
C HIS A 36 3.34 -14.70 -11.34
N THR A 37 2.87 -14.02 -12.39
CA THR A 37 2.63 -12.57 -12.35
C THR A 37 1.25 -12.25 -11.76
N LEU A 38 0.23 -13.03 -12.12
CA LEU A 38 -1.14 -12.86 -11.62
C LEU A 38 -1.30 -13.21 -10.13
N ALA A 39 -0.50 -14.15 -9.62
CA ALA A 39 -0.57 -14.55 -8.23
C ALA A 39 -0.24 -13.40 -7.26
N ASN A 40 0.46 -12.35 -7.69
CA ASN A 40 0.71 -11.17 -6.86
C ASN A 40 -0.54 -10.34 -6.59
N GLY A 41 -1.45 -10.28 -7.57
CA GLY A 41 -2.74 -9.62 -7.42
C GLY A 41 -3.62 -10.26 -6.34
N SER A 42 -3.34 -11.51 -5.93
CA SER A 42 -4.08 -12.19 -4.86
C SER A 42 -4.06 -11.43 -3.53
N LEU A 43 -2.97 -10.72 -3.22
CA LEU A 43 -2.85 -9.90 -2.02
C LEU A 43 -3.90 -8.78 -2.01
N ILE A 44 -4.06 -8.13 -3.15
CA ILE A 44 -4.97 -7.00 -3.33
C ILE A 44 -6.41 -7.50 -3.45
N ILE A 45 -6.61 -8.64 -4.10
CA ILE A 45 -7.91 -9.31 -4.12
C ILE A 45 -8.33 -9.68 -2.70
N ALA A 46 -7.42 -10.19 -1.87
CA ALA A 46 -7.67 -10.47 -0.45
C ALA A 46 -8.04 -9.19 0.32
N PHE A 47 -7.33 -8.09 0.05
CA PHE A 47 -7.67 -6.77 0.61
C PHE A 47 -9.08 -6.33 0.21
N ILE A 48 -9.43 -6.38 -1.08
CA ILE A 48 -10.74 -5.98 -1.61
C ILE A 48 -11.86 -6.85 -1.04
N ILE A 49 -11.69 -8.18 -1.01
CA ILE A 49 -12.70 -9.09 -0.46
C ILE A 49 -12.91 -8.79 1.02
N THR A 50 -11.84 -8.62 1.79
CA THR A 50 -11.95 -8.33 3.22
C THR A 50 -12.61 -6.97 3.46
N LEU A 51 -12.26 -5.96 2.66
CA LEU A 51 -12.89 -4.64 2.70
C LEU A 51 -14.39 -4.73 2.42
N LEU A 52 -14.80 -5.50 1.41
CA LEU A 52 -16.21 -5.73 1.08
C LEU A 52 -16.97 -6.50 2.16
N VAL A 53 -16.33 -7.50 2.78
CA VAL A 53 -16.94 -8.28 3.87
C VAL A 53 -17.13 -7.41 5.11
N PHE A 54 -16.16 -6.56 5.44
CA PHE A 54 -16.19 -5.77 6.67
C PHE A 54 -16.99 -4.46 6.56
N TYR A 55 -16.86 -3.74 5.44
CA TYR A 55 -17.50 -2.43 5.24
C TYR A 55 -18.72 -2.48 4.30
N GLY A 56 -18.96 -3.60 3.61
CA GLY A 56 -20.06 -3.75 2.66
C GLY A 56 -19.76 -3.18 1.27
N LEU A 57 -20.79 -3.19 0.42
CA LEU A 57 -20.71 -2.63 -0.93
C LEU A 57 -20.82 -1.10 -0.89
N PRO A 58 -20.02 -0.39 -1.71
CA PRO A 58 -20.05 1.06 -1.74
C PRO A 58 -21.39 1.57 -2.30
N GLY A 59 -21.89 2.64 -1.70
CA GLY A 59 -23.07 3.33 -2.19
C GLY A 59 -22.82 4.09 -3.50
N ILE A 60 -23.85 4.25 -4.31
CA ILE A 60 -23.85 5.14 -5.48
C ILE A 60 -24.85 6.28 -5.19
N PRO A 61 -24.43 7.56 -5.16
CA PRO A 61 -23.09 8.08 -5.51
C PRO A 61 -22.03 7.85 -4.42
N ILE A 62 -20.76 7.80 -4.84
CA ILE A 62 -19.57 7.66 -3.98
C ILE A 62 -19.49 8.89 -3.07
N ARG A 63 -19.54 8.68 -1.75
CA ARG A 63 -19.50 9.78 -0.76
C ARG A 63 -18.43 9.61 0.30
N THR A 64 -17.93 8.39 0.54
CA THR A 64 -16.94 8.15 1.57
C THR A 64 -15.56 7.84 0.99
N ASN A 65 -14.50 8.14 1.74
CA ASN A 65 -13.13 7.79 1.35
C ASN A 65 -12.92 6.27 1.26
N THR A 66 -13.65 5.49 2.07
CA THR A 66 -13.65 4.02 2.00
C THR A 66 -14.25 3.51 0.69
N ASP A 67 -15.34 4.13 0.21
CA ASP A 67 -15.92 3.79 -1.10
C ASP A 67 -14.92 4.09 -2.23
N GLN A 68 -14.26 5.26 -2.18
CA GLN A 68 -13.22 5.62 -3.15
C GLN A 68 -12.06 4.63 -3.15
N LEU A 69 -11.62 4.19 -1.97
CA LEU A 69 -10.52 3.23 -1.82
C LEU A 69 -10.80 1.92 -2.57
N LEU A 70 -12.03 1.41 -2.51
CA LEU A 70 -12.40 0.21 -3.27
C LEU A 70 -12.22 0.41 -4.78
N PHE A 71 -12.70 1.54 -5.32
CA PHE A 71 -12.56 1.82 -6.76
C PHE A 71 -11.10 2.09 -7.15
N ILE A 72 -10.34 2.78 -6.30
CA ILE A 72 -8.90 2.97 -6.48
C ILE A 72 -8.21 1.61 -6.55
N CYS A 73 -8.51 0.68 -5.64
CA CYS A 73 -7.95 -0.67 -5.64
C CYS A 73 -8.31 -1.44 -6.92
N LEU A 74 -9.58 -1.41 -7.35
CA LEU A 74 -10.00 -2.11 -8.57
C LEU A 74 -9.33 -1.54 -9.83
N ILE A 75 -9.33 -0.22 -10.01
CA ILE A 75 -8.74 0.43 -11.18
C ILE A 75 -7.24 0.18 -11.23
N SER A 76 -6.55 0.32 -10.09
CA SER A 76 -5.10 0.11 -10.01
C SER A 76 -4.70 -1.36 -10.13
N LEU A 77 -5.52 -2.30 -9.64
CA LEU A 77 -5.32 -3.73 -9.85
C LEU A 77 -5.44 -4.10 -11.34
N CYS A 78 -6.47 -3.59 -12.03
CA CYS A 78 -6.63 -3.76 -13.47
C CYS A 78 -5.43 -3.19 -14.23
N PHE A 79 -4.99 -1.99 -13.85
CA PHE A 79 -3.82 -1.35 -14.45
C PHE A 79 -2.54 -2.16 -14.22
N GLY A 80 -2.31 -2.63 -13.00
CA GLY A 80 -1.16 -3.45 -12.65
C GLY A 80 -1.17 -4.81 -13.37
N PHE A 81 -2.34 -5.43 -13.57
CA PHE A 81 -2.45 -6.64 -14.39
C PHE A 81 -2.13 -6.40 -15.86
N LEU A 82 -2.58 -5.27 -16.43
CA LEU A 82 -2.23 -4.91 -17.79
C LEU A 82 -0.72 -4.69 -17.95
N GLN A 83 -0.08 -4.04 -16.97
CA GLN A 83 1.37 -3.83 -16.95
C GLN A 83 2.14 -5.15 -16.83
N ASP A 84 1.73 -6.02 -15.91
CA ASP A 84 2.33 -7.33 -15.69
C ASP A 84 2.18 -8.23 -16.93
N ARG A 85 1.06 -8.12 -17.66
CA ARG A 85 0.82 -8.88 -18.89
C ARG A 85 1.59 -8.34 -20.09
N TYR A 86 1.73 -7.02 -20.18
CA TYR A 86 2.26 -6.34 -21.36
C TYR A 86 3.38 -5.33 -21.02
N PRO A 87 4.53 -5.81 -20.51
CA PRO A 87 5.60 -4.94 -20.05
C PRO A 87 6.28 -4.12 -21.16
N LYS A 88 6.09 -4.49 -22.44
CA LYS A 88 6.71 -3.83 -23.61
C LYS A 88 5.78 -2.85 -24.35
N ILE A 89 4.53 -2.69 -23.89
CA ILE A 89 3.61 -1.76 -24.55
C ILE A 89 3.97 -0.33 -24.14
N ASN A 90 4.51 0.45 -25.09
CA ASN A 90 4.85 1.89 -24.95
C ASN A 90 3.72 2.79 -24.44
N PHE A 91 2.47 2.31 -24.43
CA PHE A 91 1.33 3.04 -23.90
C PHE A 91 1.43 3.24 -22.37
N LEU A 92 2.01 2.30 -21.60
CA LEU A 92 2.28 2.47 -20.17
C LEU A 92 3.57 3.30 -19.92
N SER A 93 3.66 4.43 -20.60
CA SER A 93 4.71 5.44 -20.40
C SER A 93 4.76 5.90 -18.94
N PRO A 94 5.93 6.36 -18.43
CA PRO A 94 6.05 7.07 -17.15
C PRO A 94 4.97 8.15 -16.94
N THR A 95 4.47 8.73 -18.04
CA THR A 95 3.37 9.70 -18.03
C THR A 95 2.07 9.13 -17.43
N ILE A 96 1.73 7.87 -17.70
CA ILE A 96 0.51 7.25 -17.16
C ILE A 96 0.67 6.94 -15.67
N HIS A 97 1.85 6.49 -15.25
CA HIS A 97 2.15 6.24 -13.83
C HIS A 97 1.96 7.53 -13.02
N ILE A 98 2.52 8.64 -13.53
CA ILE A 98 2.36 9.97 -12.94
C ILE A 98 0.88 10.42 -12.96
N ALA A 99 0.20 10.25 -14.10
CA ALA A 99 -1.20 10.66 -14.25
C ALA A 99 -2.12 9.92 -13.26
N LEU A 100 -1.87 8.63 -13.01
CA LEU A 100 -2.63 7.86 -12.04
C LEU A 100 -2.46 8.41 -10.62
N MET A 101 -1.22 8.75 -10.21
CA MET A 101 -0.96 9.36 -8.90
C MET A 101 -1.68 10.70 -8.76
N VAL A 102 -1.60 11.56 -9.78
CA VAL A 102 -2.28 12.85 -9.80
C VAL A 102 -3.80 12.68 -9.68
N LEU A 103 -4.37 11.74 -10.45
CA LEU A 103 -5.81 11.48 -10.46
C LEU A 103 -6.30 11.00 -9.09
N VAL A 104 -5.58 10.07 -8.46
CA VAL A 104 -5.96 9.55 -7.14
C VAL A 104 -5.87 10.63 -6.06
N VAL A 105 -4.77 11.38 -6.00
CA VAL A 105 -4.61 12.49 -5.04
C VAL A 105 -5.73 13.52 -5.24
N PHE A 106 -6.03 13.88 -6.48
CA PHE A 106 -7.09 14.82 -6.80
C PHE A 106 -8.47 14.28 -6.40
N TRP A 107 -8.76 13.01 -6.69
CA TRP A 107 -10.06 12.41 -6.40
C TRP A 107 -10.33 12.33 -4.88
N ILE A 108 -9.33 11.95 -4.08
CA ILE A 108 -9.44 11.95 -2.62
C ILE A 108 -9.67 13.37 -2.10
N TYR A 109 -8.93 14.35 -2.64
CA TYR A 109 -9.10 15.74 -2.27
C TYR A 109 -10.50 16.26 -2.63
N THR A 110 -11.06 15.91 -3.80
CA THR A 110 -12.38 16.40 -4.22
C THR A 110 -13.53 15.95 -3.33
N ASN A 111 -13.41 14.83 -2.64
CA ASN A 111 -14.46 14.32 -1.76
C ASN A 111 -14.44 14.98 -0.38
N ASN A 112 -13.28 15.50 0.05
CA ASN A 112 -13.09 16.10 1.38
C ASN A 112 -12.94 17.63 1.34
N GLY A 113 -12.58 18.20 0.19
CA GLY A 113 -12.31 19.62 0.01
C GLY A 113 -13.53 20.40 -0.50
N ASN A 114 -13.69 21.64 -0.01
CA ASN A 114 -14.67 22.57 -0.57
C ASN A 114 -14.18 23.08 -1.94
N PHE A 115 -15.02 22.94 -2.96
CA PHE A 115 -14.85 23.64 -4.24
C PHE A 115 -15.56 25.00 -4.19
N PRO A 116 -14.94 26.10 -4.67
CA PRO A 116 -13.67 26.17 -5.40
C PRO A 116 -12.42 26.09 -4.51
N VAL A 117 -11.34 25.51 -5.06
CA VAL A 117 -10.05 25.33 -4.35
C VAL A 117 -9.41 26.69 -4.08
N ILE A 118 -9.27 27.04 -2.80
CA ILE A 118 -8.58 28.27 -2.36
C ILE A 118 -7.06 28.13 -2.62
N ARG A 119 -6.38 29.24 -2.93
CA ARG A 119 -4.97 29.29 -3.35
C ARG A 119 -3.99 28.56 -2.41
N THR A 120 -4.24 28.55 -1.11
CA THR A 120 -3.43 27.84 -0.11
C THR A 120 -3.54 26.31 -0.24
N ASN A 121 -4.72 25.79 -0.59
CA ASN A 121 -4.94 24.36 -0.73
C ASN A 121 -4.33 23.81 -2.03
N LEU A 122 -4.10 24.67 -3.03
CA LEU A 122 -3.38 24.31 -4.26
C LEU A 122 -1.91 23.94 -3.96
N PHE A 123 -1.25 24.67 -3.07
CA PHE A 123 0.14 24.40 -2.71
C PHE A 123 0.30 23.10 -1.91
N SER A 124 -0.59 22.84 -0.94
CA SER A 124 -0.58 21.59 -0.19
C SER A 124 -0.88 20.39 -1.09
N LEU A 125 -1.86 20.53 -2.00
CA LEU A 125 -2.20 19.48 -2.96
C LEU A 125 -1.04 19.19 -3.92
N ALA A 126 -0.40 20.24 -4.45
CA ALA A 126 0.78 20.08 -5.30
C ALA A 126 1.93 19.40 -4.56
N TYR A 127 2.18 19.79 -3.30
CA TYR A 127 3.22 19.19 -2.47
C TYR A 127 2.97 17.69 -2.21
N ILE A 128 1.75 17.32 -1.79
CA ILE A 128 1.36 15.92 -1.59
C ILE A 128 1.49 15.14 -2.90
N THR A 129 1.11 15.73 -4.04
CA THR A 129 1.23 15.08 -5.35
C THR A 129 2.69 14.82 -5.71
N ILE A 130 3.59 15.78 -5.50
CA ILE A 130 5.02 15.62 -5.76
C ILE A 130 5.61 14.52 -4.87
N LEU A 131 5.29 14.49 -3.58
CA LEU A 131 5.72 13.42 -2.68
C LEU A 131 5.17 12.06 -3.13
N ALA A 132 3.89 12.01 -3.49
CA ALA A 132 3.24 10.79 -3.94
C ALA A 132 3.91 10.22 -5.21
N ILE A 133 4.26 11.06 -6.18
CA ILE A 133 4.99 10.65 -7.38
C ILE A 133 6.41 10.20 -7.00
N THR A 134 7.11 10.95 -6.16
CA THR A 134 8.51 10.68 -5.81
C THR A 134 8.66 9.33 -5.10
N PHE A 135 7.79 9.04 -4.11
CA PHE A 135 7.84 7.76 -3.40
C PHE A 135 7.41 6.60 -4.29
N PHE A 136 6.42 6.82 -5.17
CA PHE A 136 6.01 5.80 -6.13
C PHE A 136 7.17 5.42 -7.08
N LEU A 137 7.82 6.41 -7.70
CA LEU A 137 8.95 6.17 -8.60
C LEU A 137 10.13 5.50 -7.88
N LYS A 138 10.37 5.86 -6.61
CA LYS A 138 11.38 5.20 -5.79
C LYS A 138 11.05 3.72 -5.55
N LEU A 139 9.79 3.42 -5.27
CA LEU A 139 9.30 2.06 -5.05
C LEU A 139 9.32 1.23 -6.35
N GLU A 140 8.95 1.83 -7.48
CA GLU A 140 9.05 1.22 -8.81
C GLU A 140 10.50 0.85 -9.17
N ALA A 141 11.46 1.74 -8.86
CA ALA A 141 12.87 1.48 -9.11
C ALA A 141 13.43 0.26 -8.35
N ILE A 142 12.89 -0.04 -7.16
CA ILE A 142 13.29 -1.19 -6.33
C ILE A 142 12.34 -2.39 -6.46
N GLN A 143 11.33 -2.31 -7.35
CA GLN A 143 10.28 -3.32 -7.48
C GLN A 143 10.84 -4.73 -7.74
N TYR A 144 11.81 -4.84 -8.64
CA TYR A 144 12.41 -6.11 -9.05
C TYR A 144 13.65 -6.50 -8.23
N ASN A 145 14.00 -5.71 -7.21
CA ASN A 145 15.14 -5.99 -6.36
C ASN A 145 14.72 -6.86 -5.16
N GLU A 146 14.69 -8.18 -5.40
CA GLU A 146 14.34 -9.21 -4.42
C GLU A 146 13.00 -8.93 -3.69
N LEU A 147 13.07 -8.66 -2.38
CA LEU A 147 11.92 -8.43 -1.49
C LEU A 147 11.82 -6.98 -1.00
N GLN A 148 12.59 -6.06 -1.58
CA GLN A 148 12.71 -4.70 -1.03
C GLN A 148 11.41 -3.90 -1.11
N ALA A 149 10.76 -3.87 -2.27
CA ALA A 149 9.47 -3.19 -2.43
C ALA A 149 8.36 -3.73 -1.50
N PRO A 150 8.11 -5.06 -1.41
CA PRO A 150 7.09 -5.58 -0.50
C PRO A 150 7.45 -5.37 0.97
N ILE A 151 8.73 -5.41 1.35
CA ILE A 151 9.17 -5.09 2.73
C ILE A 151 8.95 -3.61 3.05
N ALA A 152 9.25 -2.70 2.12
CA ALA A 152 9.01 -1.28 2.29
C ALA A 152 7.51 -0.99 2.47
N LEU A 153 6.65 -1.55 1.59
CA LEU A 153 5.20 -1.44 1.71
C LEU A 153 4.68 -1.99 3.04
N PHE A 154 5.20 -3.14 3.47
CA PHE A 154 4.83 -3.75 4.75
C PHE A 154 5.16 -2.82 5.92
N TRP A 155 6.37 -2.29 5.99
CA TRP A 155 6.77 -1.40 7.09
C TRP A 155 6.05 -0.06 7.07
N VAL A 156 5.76 0.51 5.89
CA VAL A 156 4.93 1.72 5.80
C VAL A 156 3.51 1.44 6.28
N ALA A 157 2.93 0.29 5.94
CA ALA A 157 1.61 -0.11 6.43
C ALA A 157 1.60 -0.31 7.96
N VAL A 158 2.64 -0.94 8.52
CA VAL A 158 2.84 -1.04 9.98
C VAL A 158 2.98 0.35 10.62
N GLY A 159 3.73 1.26 9.99
CA GLY A 159 3.90 2.63 10.45
C GLY A 159 2.59 3.40 10.51
N LEU A 160 1.79 3.33 9.43
CA LEU A 160 0.47 3.93 9.37
C LEU A 160 -0.49 3.31 10.38
N PHE A 161 -0.43 1.99 10.61
CA PHE A 161 -1.20 1.32 11.65
C PHE A 161 -0.87 1.87 13.04
N VAL A 162 0.42 2.01 13.38
CA VAL A 162 0.86 2.51 14.69
C VAL A 162 0.41 3.95 14.90
N VAL A 163 0.57 4.82 13.90
CA VAL A 163 0.12 6.22 13.98
C VAL A 163 -1.41 6.27 14.06
N ALA A 164 -2.14 5.51 13.24
CA ALA A 164 -3.61 5.49 13.28
C ALA A 164 -4.14 5.03 14.63
N ARG A 165 -3.49 4.05 15.26
CA ARG A 165 -3.84 3.57 16.60
C ARG A 165 -3.50 4.59 17.68
N GLY A 166 -2.37 5.30 17.56
CA GLY A 166 -1.97 6.38 18.46
C GLY A 166 -2.98 7.53 18.47
N SER A 167 -3.49 7.88 17.29
CA SER A 167 -4.45 8.97 17.08
C SER A 167 -5.91 8.53 17.08
N GLU A 168 -6.20 7.30 17.52
CA GLU A 168 -7.55 6.71 17.65
C GLU A 168 -8.41 6.71 16.35
N ILE A 169 -7.78 6.62 15.18
CA ILE A 169 -8.45 6.57 13.86
C ILE A 169 -8.74 5.12 13.46
N SER A 170 -9.84 4.55 13.98
CA SER A 170 -10.16 3.12 13.82
C SER A 170 -10.30 2.64 12.36
N ILE A 171 -10.79 3.48 11.45
CA ILE A 171 -10.95 3.10 10.04
C ILE A 171 -9.58 2.85 9.41
N SER A 172 -8.62 3.76 9.61
CA SER A 172 -7.25 3.65 9.12
C SER A 172 -6.51 2.48 9.76
N GLU A 173 -6.73 2.24 11.05
CA GLU A 173 -6.21 1.07 11.77
C GLU A 173 -6.66 -0.23 11.10
N ASN A 174 -7.96 -0.41 10.90
CA ASN A 174 -8.55 -1.60 10.29
C ASN A 174 -8.04 -1.83 8.87
N LEU A 175 -7.98 -0.78 8.04
CA LEU A 175 -7.49 -0.88 6.67
C LEU A 175 -6.01 -1.29 6.63
N MET A 176 -5.18 -0.74 7.51
CA MET A 176 -3.77 -1.14 7.58
C MET A 176 -3.61 -2.56 8.10
N LEU A 177 -4.41 -3.03 9.05
CA LEU A 177 -4.38 -4.44 9.49
C LEU A 177 -4.64 -5.42 8.34
N ILE A 178 -5.64 -5.14 7.49
CA ILE A 178 -5.93 -5.95 6.31
C ILE A 178 -4.71 -6.01 5.38
N LEU A 179 -4.11 -4.85 5.09
CA LEU A 179 -2.97 -4.75 4.19
C LEU A 179 -1.71 -5.42 4.77
N ILE A 180 -1.41 -5.19 6.05
CA ILE A 180 -0.30 -5.83 6.79
C ILE A 180 -0.46 -7.35 6.74
N SER A 181 -1.67 -7.85 6.98
CA SER A 181 -1.94 -9.28 6.95
C SER A 181 -1.71 -9.88 5.56
N ALA A 182 -2.25 -9.26 4.51
CA ALA A 182 -2.08 -9.72 3.14
C ALA A 182 -0.59 -9.66 2.69
N LEU A 183 0.14 -8.59 3.04
CA LEU A 183 1.58 -8.47 2.80
C LEU A 183 2.39 -9.51 3.58
N SER A 184 2.03 -9.78 4.83
CA SER A 184 2.72 -10.78 5.65
C SER A 184 2.60 -12.18 5.06
N ALA A 185 1.42 -12.56 4.55
CA ALA A 185 1.22 -13.82 3.83
C ALA A 185 2.13 -13.92 2.61
N TYR A 186 2.21 -12.86 1.81
CA TYR A 186 3.10 -12.81 0.65
C TYR A 186 4.58 -12.92 1.03
N LEU A 187 5.02 -12.22 2.07
CA LEU A 187 6.39 -12.28 2.57
C LEU A 187 6.74 -13.67 3.08
N ILE A 188 5.84 -14.34 3.80
CA ILE A 188 6.04 -15.72 4.29
C ILE A 188 6.21 -16.70 3.12
N LEU A 189 5.40 -16.57 2.07
CA LEU A 189 5.52 -17.42 0.88
C LEU A 189 6.87 -17.27 0.17
N ASN A 190 7.46 -16.07 0.25
CA ASN A 190 8.73 -15.72 -0.39
C ASN A 190 9.95 -15.74 0.55
N PHE A 191 9.79 -16.09 1.83
CA PHE A 191 10.90 -16.26 2.73
C PHE A 191 11.48 -17.68 2.62
N PRO A 192 12.81 -17.90 2.75
CA PRO A 192 13.90 -16.92 2.87
C PRO A 192 14.50 -16.44 1.54
N ARG A 193 14.04 -16.97 0.40
CA ARG A 193 14.48 -16.56 -0.94
C ARG A 193 13.27 -16.22 -1.80
N PRO A 194 13.28 -15.12 -2.57
CA PRO A 194 12.15 -14.73 -3.40
C PRO A 194 11.83 -15.83 -4.40
N LYS A 195 10.62 -16.40 -4.30
CA LYS A 195 10.12 -17.46 -5.20
C LYS A 195 9.18 -16.89 -6.25
N PHE A 196 8.52 -15.79 -5.92
CA PHE A 196 7.52 -15.12 -6.72
C PHE A 196 7.97 -13.67 -6.94
N PRO A 197 7.98 -13.18 -8.18
CA PRO A 197 8.35 -11.79 -8.46
C PRO A 197 7.31 -10.85 -7.85
N PHE A 198 7.68 -9.63 -7.42
CA PHE A 198 6.72 -8.63 -6.99
C PHE A 198 6.23 -7.81 -8.19
N GLY A 199 5.03 -8.11 -8.67
CA GLY A 199 4.45 -7.50 -9.88
C GLY A 199 3.80 -6.12 -9.65
N ALA A 200 3.53 -5.43 -10.76
CA ALA A 200 2.81 -4.16 -10.78
C ALA A 200 1.39 -4.32 -10.20
N SER A 201 0.74 -5.48 -10.42
CA SER A 201 -0.56 -5.81 -9.84
C SER A 201 -0.62 -5.78 -8.31
N ALA A 202 0.51 -5.90 -7.61
CA ALA A 202 0.58 -5.70 -6.16
C ALA A 202 1.14 -4.31 -5.80
N LEU A 203 2.12 -3.82 -6.55
CA LEU A 203 2.80 -2.54 -6.30
C LEU A 203 1.84 -1.34 -6.35
N TYR A 204 1.11 -1.19 -7.46
CA TYR A 204 0.23 -0.04 -7.70
C TYR A 204 -0.87 0.10 -6.66
N PRO A 205 -1.79 -0.88 -6.53
CA PRO A 205 -2.83 -0.82 -5.52
C PRO A 205 -2.25 -0.80 -4.10
N GLY A 206 -1.18 -1.53 -3.80
CA GLY A 206 -0.56 -1.52 -2.47
C GLY A 206 -0.08 -0.13 -2.05
N TYR A 207 0.61 0.57 -2.95
CA TYR A 207 1.03 1.95 -2.72
C TYR A 207 -0.15 2.92 -2.64
N LEU A 208 -1.13 2.79 -3.54
CA LEU A 208 -2.29 3.67 -3.55
C LEU A 208 -3.17 3.50 -2.31
N ILE A 209 -3.28 2.29 -1.74
CA ILE A 209 -3.94 2.07 -0.45
C ILE A 209 -3.25 2.87 0.65
N ILE A 210 -1.91 2.78 0.74
CA ILE A 210 -1.10 3.52 1.71
C ILE A 210 -1.30 5.03 1.54
N LEU A 211 -1.24 5.53 0.29
CA LEU A 211 -1.44 6.94 -0.02
C LEU A 211 -2.85 7.40 0.38
N SER A 212 -3.88 6.60 0.05
CA SER A 212 -5.26 6.90 0.38
C SER A 212 -5.50 6.98 1.88
N VAL A 213 -4.95 6.02 2.64
CA VAL A 213 -5.10 5.99 4.09
C VAL A 213 -4.31 7.13 4.74
N ALA A 214 -3.10 7.44 4.28
CA ALA A 214 -2.34 8.59 4.77
C ALA A 214 -3.06 9.91 4.52
N MET A 215 -3.63 10.11 3.32
CA MET A 215 -4.43 11.31 3.01
C MET A 215 -5.70 11.38 3.84
N GLN A 216 -6.38 10.25 4.08
CA GLN A 216 -7.54 10.18 4.96
C GLN A 216 -7.19 10.60 6.39
N MET A 217 -6.04 10.15 6.92
CA MET A 217 -5.57 10.54 8.25
C MET A 217 -5.28 12.04 8.33
N ILE A 218 -4.63 12.65 7.33
CA ILE A 218 -4.39 14.10 7.28
C ILE A 218 -5.70 14.89 7.25
N ASN A 219 -6.70 14.38 6.53
CA ASN A 219 -8.00 15.04 6.44
C ASN A 219 -8.79 14.97 7.76
N ILE A 220 -8.59 13.91 8.55
CA ILE A 220 -9.21 13.75 9.87
C ILE A 220 -8.46 14.58 10.90
N ASP A 221 -7.14 14.47 10.95
CA ASP A 221 -6.26 15.21 11.84
C ASP A 221 -5.03 15.77 11.09
N PRO A 222 -5.04 17.06 10.74
CA PRO A 222 -3.92 17.71 10.06
C PRO A 222 -2.62 17.77 10.87
N SER A 223 -2.65 17.57 12.19
CA SER A 223 -1.43 17.57 13.02
C SER A 223 -0.51 16.39 12.70
N LEU A 224 -1.07 15.30 12.16
CA LEU A 224 -0.35 14.07 11.80
C LEU A 224 0.58 14.21 10.58
N VAL A 225 0.54 15.35 9.88
CA VAL A 225 1.41 15.60 8.71
C VAL A 225 2.89 15.37 9.06
N PHE A 226 3.33 15.74 10.27
CA PHE A 226 4.71 15.55 10.68
C PHE A 226 5.06 14.07 10.88
N SER A 227 4.19 13.31 11.55
CA SER A 227 4.32 11.86 11.75
C SER A 227 4.38 11.12 10.42
N LEU A 228 3.50 11.48 9.48
CA LEU A 228 3.44 10.88 8.15
C LEU A 228 4.67 11.23 7.29
N LEU A 229 5.20 12.45 7.41
CA LEU A 229 6.46 12.83 6.77
C LEU A 229 7.64 12.00 7.30
N ILE A 230 7.69 11.73 8.61
CA ILE A 230 8.72 10.85 9.19
C ILE A 230 8.60 9.42 8.62
N LEU A 231 7.40 8.88 8.50
CA LEU A 231 7.19 7.56 7.90
C LEU A 231 7.68 7.47 6.45
N SER A 232 7.72 8.59 5.72
CA SER A 232 8.23 8.59 4.34
C SER A 232 9.72 8.22 4.24
N ILE A 233 10.48 8.36 5.33
CA ILE A 233 11.89 7.94 5.42
C ILE A 233 12.02 6.43 5.15
N ILE A 234 10.97 5.64 5.42
CA ILE A 234 10.97 4.19 5.18
C ILE A 234 11.32 3.86 3.72
N PHE A 235 10.83 4.64 2.76
CA PHE A 235 11.15 4.46 1.32
C PHE A 235 12.62 4.72 0.97
N TYR A 236 13.36 5.38 1.86
CA TYR A 236 14.78 5.69 1.70
C TYR A 236 15.70 4.87 2.61
N THR A 237 15.15 3.94 3.39
CA THR A 237 15.94 3.17 4.37
C THR A 237 17.13 2.46 3.73
N GLU A 238 16.98 1.93 2.51
CA GLU A 238 18.09 1.29 1.79
C GLU A 238 19.22 2.27 1.45
N ASN A 239 18.88 3.49 1.01
CA ASN A 239 19.88 4.52 0.78
C ASN A 239 20.62 4.85 2.09
N LEU A 240 19.91 4.87 3.22
CA LEU A 240 20.50 5.09 4.54
C LEU A 240 21.41 3.94 4.96
N ILE A 241 21.03 2.69 4.68
CA ILE A 241 21.82 1.50 4.99
C ILE A 241 23.12 1.48 4.19
N ASN A 242 23.12 1.99 2.95
CA ASN A 242 24.33 2.06 2.12
C ASN A 242 25.38 3.03 2.67
N PHE A 243 25.04 3.90 3.63
CA PHE A 243 26.01 4.70 4.37
C PHE A 243 26.64 3.95 5.56
N LEU A 244 26.11 2.79 5.95
CA LEU A 244 26.71 1.97 7.01
C LEU A 244 27.88 1.15 6.46
N PRO A 245 28.94 0.92 7.24
CA PRO A 245 29.99 -0.03 6.87
C PRO A 245 29.40 -1.43 6.63
N GLU A 246 29.97 -2.19 5.68
CA GLU A 246 29.45 -3.52 5.29
C GLU A 246 29.29 -4.50 6.46
N THR A 247 30.11 -4.35 7.50
CA THR A 247 30.03 -5.12 8.76
C THR A 247 28.69 -4.96 9.49
N TYR A 248 28.03 -3.82 9.32
CA TYR A 248 26.74 -3.49 9.95
C TYR A 248 25.55 -3.61 8.97
N ALA A 249 25.78 -3.78 7.67
CA ALA A 249 24.72 -3.94 6.66
C ALA A 249 24.15 -5.37 6.63
N THR A 250 23.93 -5.98 7.80
CA THR A 250 23.42 -7.36 7.92
C THR A 250 21.96 -7.47 7.45
N PRO A 251 21.50 -8.66 6.99
CA PRO A 251 20.12 -8.87 6.59
C PRO A 251 19.09 -8.53 7.69
N LEU A 252 19.46 -8.75 8.96
CA LEU A 252 18.63 -8.38 10.10
C LEU A 252 18.45 -6.86 10.22
N ILE A 253 19.53 -6.10 10.06
CA ILE A 253 19.48 -4.63 10.10
C ILE A 253 18.68 -4.09 8.92
N LYS A 254 18.82 -4.67 7.72
CA LYS A 254 17.99 -4.31 6.55
C LYS A 254 16.50 -4.53 6.81
N LEU A 255 16.14 -5.55 7.57
CA LEU A 255 14.75 -5.86 7.91
C LEU A 255 14.20 -4.94 9.00
N VAL A 256 14.98 -4.60 10.02
CA VAL A 256 14.50 -3.89 11.24
C VAL A 256 14.69 -2.38 11.16
N MET A 257 15.67 -1.87 10.42
CA MET A 257 15.93 -0.42 10.30
C MET A 257 14.71 0.41 9.83
N PRO A 258 13.83 -0.10 8.93
CA PRO A 258 12.57 0.57 8.60
C PRO A 258 11.61 0.78 9.78
N ALA A 259 11.80 0.08 10.91
CA ALA A 259 10.99 0.25 12.11
C ALA A 259 11.38 1.50 12.93
N ILE A 260 12.58 2.04 12.76
CA ILE A 260 13.06 3.20 13.53
C ILE A 260 12.18 4.45 13.26
N PRO A 261 11.90 4.83 11.99
CA PRO A 261 10.98 5.93 11.71
C PRO A 261 9.59 5.76 12.33
N ILE A 262 9.12 4.51 12.50
CA ILE A 262 7.81 4.23 13.09
C ILE A 262 7.76 4.64 14.56
N GLY A 263 8.78 4.26 15.33
CA GLY A 263 8.86 4.64 16.75
C GLY A 263 8.93 6.15 16.93
N ILE A 264 9.62 6.86 16.04
CA ILE A 264 9.69 8.32 16.06
C ILE A 264 8.35 8.93 15.66
N ALA A 265 7.72 8.46 14.57
CA ALA A 265 6.43 8.97 14.10
C ALA A 265 5.32 8.80 15.16
N TRP A 266 5.37 7.72 15.93
CA TRP A 266 4.42 7.47 17.03
C TRP A 266 4.54 8.48 18.19
N LEU A 267 5.72 9.03 18.45
CA LEU A 267 5.88 10.09 19.47
C LEU A 267 5.18 11.40 19.09
N PHE A 268 4.83 11.56 17.81
CA PHE A 268 4.14 12.72 17.27
C PHE A 268 2.68 12.41 16.87
N SER A 269 2.17 11.21 17.19
CA SER A 269 0.80 10.77 16.87
C SER A 269 -0.16 10.88 18.04
#